data_AF-F3B425-F1
#
_entry.id   AF-F3B425-F1
#
_cell.length_a   1.000
_cell.length_b   1.000
_cell.length_c   1.000
_cell.angle_alpha   90.00
_cell.angle_beta   90.00
_cell.angle_gamma   90.00
#
_symmetry.space_group_name_H-M   'P 1'
#
loop_
_entity.id
_entity.type
_entity.pdbx_description
1 polymer ?
#
loop_
_entity_poly.entity_id
_entity_poly.type
_entity_poly.pdbx_seq_one_letter_code
_entity_poly.pdbx_strand_id
1 'polypeptide(L)'
;MMTYFQDNYVGYLKKAELEKYIYELVKPIYGACKVYIHPYGFALEDSWNKGIDMRTYESVGMYNAYIFTSKQAESIEEDFKRTCENFINKDLHVGDLSVTYIKKEEFDKFEERLIDYTFNRLKFYYRISSVYSKVDKIGFGDVDILEGDKNYGKQ
;
A
#
# COMPACT_ATOMS: atom_id res chain seq x y z
N MET A 1 -25.02 -11.72 -22.39
CA MET A 1 -23.84 -11.00 -21.88
C MET A 1 -24.27 -10.35 -20.58
N MET A 2 -23.86 -10.87 -19.43
CA MET A 2 -24.15 -10.23 -18.13
C MET A 2 -23.04 -9.22 -17.86
N THR A 3 -23.42 -7.95 -17.75
CA THR A 3 -22.55 -6.87 -17.32
C THR A 3 -22.27 -7.06 -15.83
N TYR A 4 -21.11 -7.63 -15.48
CA TYR A 4 -20.63 -7.66 -14.11
C TYR A 4 -20.14 -6.25 -13.77
N PHE A 5 -20.89 -5.51 -12.97
CA PHE A 5 -20.38 -4.27 -12.40
C PHE A 5 -19.30 -4.65 -11.39
N GLN A 6 -18.04 -4.40 -11.73
CA GLN A 6 -16.94 -4.47 -10.78
C GLN A 6 -17.03 -3.22 -9.89
N ASP A 7 -17.97 -3.21 -8.95
CA ASP A 7 -17.91 -2.22 -7.88
C ASP A 7 -16.78 -2.60 -6.91
N ASN A 8 -16.14 -1.60 -6.30
CA ASN A 8 -15.08 -1.84 -5.31
C ASN A 8 -15.66 -2.14 -3.92
N TYR A 9 -16.96 -2.46 -3.82
CA TYR A 9 -17.70 -2.49 -2.55
C TYR A 9 -17.09 -3.49 -1.57
N VAL A 10 -16.79 -4.70 -2.03
CA VAL A 10 -16.15 -5.74 -1.20
C VAL A 10 -14.75 -5.31 -0.77
N GLY A 11 -13.98 -4.71 -1.69
CA GLY A 11 -12.65 -4.18 -1.41
C GLY A 11 -12.68 -3.16 -0.27
N TYR A 12 -13.64 -2.24 -0.27
CA TYR A 12 -13.81 -1.26 0.81
C TYR A 12 -14.35 -1.87 2.10
N LEU A 13 -15.22 -2.88 2.05
CA LEU A 13 -15.72 -3.56 3.25
C LEU A 13 -14.62 -4.29 4.03
N LYS A 14 -13.65 -4.86 3.30
CA LYS A 14 -12.55 -5.64 3.89
C LYS A 14 -11.24 -4.87 4.01
N LYS A 15 -11.21 -3.63 3.52
CA LYS A 15 -10.07 -2.72 3.56
C LYS A 15 -9.35 -2.69 4.90
N ALA A 16 -10.09 -2.44 5.98
CA ALA A 16 -9.50 -2.34 7.32
C ALA A 16 -8.85 -3.67 7.80
N GLU A 17 -9.37 -4.82 7.36
CA GLU A 17 -8.82 -6.14 7.68
C GLU A 17 -7.47 -6.34 6.97
N LEU A 18 -7.39 -6.03 5.67
CA LEU A 18 -6.16 -6.13 4.89
C LEU A 18 -5.11 -5.09 5.31
N GLU A 19 -5.52 -3.85 5.58
CA GLU A 19 -4.64 -2.80 6.09
C GLU A 19 -4.00 -3.20 7.42
N LYS A 20 -4.78 -3.80 8.33
CA LYS A 20 -4.28 -4.32 9.59
C LYS A 20 -3.29 -5.46 9.38
N TYR A 21 -3.59 -6.38 8.46
CA TYR A 21 -2.69 -7.50 8.14
C TYR A 21 -1.35 -7.00 7.59
N ILE A 22 -1.37 -6.10 6.61
CA ILE A 22 -0.16 -5.49 6.04
C ILE A 22 0.58 -4.69 7.11
N TYR A 23 -0.12 -3.93 7.96
CA TYR A 23 0.50 -3.22 9.08
C TYR A 23 1.31 -4.15 9.98
N GLU A 24 0.74 -5.26 10.45
CA GLU A 24 1.47 -6.21 11.30
C GLU A 24 2.66 -6.86 10.58
N LEU A 25 2.56 -7.04 9.26
CA LEU A 25 3.63 -7.58 8.42
C LEU A 25 4.82 -6.62 8.28
N VAL A 26 4.57 -5.31 8.14
CA VAL A 26 5.61 -4.30 7.85
C VAL A 26 6.09 -3.53 9.08
N LYS A 27 5.34 -3.59 10.19
CA LYS A 27 5.71 -2.99 11.48
C LYS A 27 7.10 -3.40 11.99
N PRO A 28 7.58 -4.66 11.84
CA PRO A 28 8.95 -5.02 12.22
C PRO A 28 10.05 -4.28 11.43
N ILE A 29 9.72 -3.73 10.25
CA ILE A 29 10.65 -3.00 9.37
C ILE A 29 10.60 -1.50 9.69
N TYR A 30 9.39 -0.95 9.79
CA TYR A 30 9.17 0.50 9.86
C TYR A 30 8.81 1.03 11.25
N GLY A 31 8.55 0.17 12.23
CA GLY A 31 8.01 0.55 13.52
C GLY A 31 6.60 1.13 13.41
N ALA A 32 6.37 2.31 14.00
CA ALA A 32 5.10 3.01 13.86
C ALA A 32 4.92 3.51 12.40
N CYS A 33 3.99 2.89 11.70
CA CYS A 33 3.61 3.23 10.32
C CYS A 33 2.08 3.27 10.18
N LYS A 34 1.60 3.86 9.07
CA LYS A 34 0.20 3.86 8.66
C LYS A 34 0.11 3.17 7.31
N VAL A 35 -0.84 2.25 7.18
CA VAL A 35 -1.06 1.49 5.95
C VAL A 35 -2.43 1.84 5.42
N TYR A 36 -2.49 2.17 4.13
CA TYR A 36 -3.72 2.35 3.40
C TYR A 36 -3.69 1.50 2.14
N ILE A 37 -4.82 0.95 1.75
CA ILE A 37 -4.96 0.32 0.44
C ILE A 37 -5.95 1.09 -0.44
N HIS A 38 -5.73 1.04 -1.75
CA HIS A 38 -6.70 1.49 -2.72
C HIS A 38 -7.16 0.31 -3.58
N PRO A 39 -8.40 -0.18 -3.40
CA PRO A 39 -8.91 -1.32 -4.14
C PRO A 39 -9.29 -0.96 -5.58
N TYR A 40 -8.93 -1.83 -6.52
CA TYR A 40 -9.33 -1.82 -7.93
C TYR A 40 -9.95 -3.17 -8.32
N GLY A 41 -11.21 -3.17 -8.74
CA GLY A 41 -11.85 -4.33 -9.36
C GLY A 41 -11.98 -5.55 -8.45
N PHE A 42 -12.49 -5.36 -7.23
CA PHE A 42 -12.90 -6.48 -6.38
C PHE A 42 -14.28 -7.00 -6.81
N ALA A 43 -14.32 -8.00 -7.69
CA ALA A 43 -15.59 -8.55 -8.17
C ALA A 43 -16.44 -9.09 -7.00
N LEU A 44 -17.70 -8.66 -6.93
CA LEU A 44 -18.70 -9.21 -6.02
C LEU A 44 -19.27 -10.49 -6.63
N GLU A 45 -18.74 -11.64 -6.22
CA GLU A 45 -19.31 -12.94 -6.62
C GLU A 45 -20.67 -13.19 -5.92
N ASP A 46 -21.58 -13.89 -6.59
CA ASP A 46 -22.91 -14.23 -6.06
C ASP A 46 -22.86 -15.04 -4.74
N SER A 47 -21.73 -15.70 -4.47
CA SER A 47 -21.45 -16.48 -3.27
C SER A 47 -20.97 -15.63 -2.08
N TRP A 48 -20.80 -14.31 -2.25
CA TRP A 48 -20.24 -13.41 -1.25
C TRP A 48 -21.06 -13.39 0.04
N ASN A 49 -20.36 -13.42 1.18
CA ASN A 49 -20.92 -13.10 2.48
C ASN A 49 -19.86 -12.48 3.41
N LYS A 50 -20.29 -11.79 4.47
CA LYS A 50 -19.42 -11.07 5.41
C LYS A 50 -18.37 -11.96 6.10
N GLY A 51 -18.65 -13.25 6.23
CA GLY A 51 -17.79 -14.24 6.89
C GLY A 51 -16.65 -14.76 6.03
N ILE A 52 -16.59 -14.42 4.73
CA ILE A 52 -15.48 -14.82 3.85
C ILE A 52 -14.22 -14.06 4.25
N ASP A 53 -13.11 -14.80 4.30
CA ASP A 53 -11.78 -14.29 4.64
C ASP A 53 -11.28 -13.31 3.56
N MET A 54 -10.63 -12.22 3.98
CA MET A 54 -10.09 -11.24 3.04
C MET A 54 -9.07 -11.83 2.06
N ARG A 55 -8.32 -12.88 2.43
CA ARG A 55 -7.39 -13.61 1.55
C ARG A 55 -8.07 -14.11 0.28
N THR A 56 -9.33 -14.52 0.38
CA THR A 56 -10.11 -14.98 -0.78
C THR A 56 -10.28 -13.88 -1.80
N TYR A 57 -10.44 -12.62 -1.37
CA TYR A 57 -10.63 -11.48 -2.24
C TYR A 57 -9.32 -10.82 -2.67
N GLU A 58 -8.29 -10.86 -1.82
CA GLU A 58 -6.93 -10.42 -2.14
C GLU A 58 -6.37 -11.19 -3.36
N SER A 59 -6.59 -12.50 -3.40
CA SER A 59 -6.14 -13.36 -4.50
C SER A 59 -6.85 -13.13 -5.84
N VAL A 60 -8.01 -12.45 -5.87
CA VAL A 60 -8.78 -12.18 -7.11
C VAL A 60 -8.83 -10.70 -7.48
N GLY A 61 -8.81 -9.79 -6.51
CA GLY A 61 -8.79 -8.35 -6.70
C GLY A 61 -7.41 -7.81 -7.10
N MET A 62 -7.38 -6.53 -7.45
CA MET A 62 -6.17 -5.73 -7.61
C MET A 62 -6.25 -4.58 -6.60
N TYR A 63 -5.15 -4.22 -5.95
CA TYR A 63 -5.12 -3.08 -5.04
C TYR A 63 -3.73 -2.49 -5.01
N ASN A 64 -3.63 -1.20 -4.69
CA ASN A 64 -2.36 -0.59 -4.33
C ASN A 64 -2.24 -0.55 -2.81
N ALA A 65 -1.02 -0.61 -2.30
CA ALA A 65 -0.72 -0.47 -0.88
C ALA A 65 0.23 0.71 -0.65
N TYR A 66 -0.20 1.62 0.21
CA TYR A 66 0.50 2.83 0.58
C TYR A 66 0.91 2.76 2.05
N ILE A 67 2.22 2.73 2.30
CA ILE A 67 2.80 2.71 3.64
C ILE A 67 3.39 4.10 3.91
N PHE A 68 2.99 4.72 5.01
CA PHE A 68 3.54 5.98 5.47
C PHE A 68 4.32 5.75 6.76
N THR A 69 5.52 6.32 6.84
CA THR A 69 6.39 6.18 8.01
C THR A 69 7.10 7.49 8.33
N SER A 70 7.42 7.67 9.62
CA SER A 70 8.32 8.72 10.10
C SER A 70 9.69 8.17 10.53
N LYS A 71 10.02 6.92 10.14
CA LYS A 71 11.36 6.34 10.31
C LYS A 71 12.39 7.21 9.59
N GLN A 72 13.59 7.34 10.13
CA GLN A 72 14.68 8.01 9.43
C GLN A 72 15.07 7.24 8.16
N ALA A 73 15.36 7.97 7.09
CA ALA A 73 15.51 7.44 5.74
C ALA A 73 16.95 6.96 5.47
N GLU A 74 17.50 6.11 6.34
CA GLU A 74 18.90 5.65 6.28
C GLU A 74 19.08 4.32 5.52
N SER A 75 18.07 3.44 5.54
CA SER A 75 18.11 2.09 4.93
C SER A 75 16.93 1.87 3.98
N ILE A 76 16.55 2.91 3.23
CA ILE A 76 15.30 2.97 2.44
C ILE A 76 15.14 1.77 1.51
N GLU A 77 16.15 1.48 0.69
CA GLU A 77 16.10 0.39 -0.30
C GLU A 77 16.11 -0.99 0.35
N GLU A 78 16.92 -1.21 1.39
CA GLU A 78 16.97 -2.48 2.10
C GLU A 78 15.65 -2.80 2.81
N ASP A 79 15.09 -1.80 3.51
CA ASP A 79 13.79 -1.92 4.15
C ASP A 79 12.67 -2.19 3.13
N PHE A 80 12.72 -1.50 1.98
CA PHE A 80 11.76 -1.70 0.91
C PHE A 80 11.86 -3.09 0.30
N LYS A 81 13.07 -3.57 0.01
CA LYS A 81 13.31 -4.94 -0.48
C LYS A 81 12.75 -5.98 0.49
N ARG A 82 13.00 -5.84 1.79
CA ARG A 82 12.44 -6.73 2.83
C ARG A 82 10.90 -6.68 2.85
N THR A 83 10.31 -5.53 2.57
CA THR A 83 8.86 -5.37 2.44
C THR A 83 8.34 -6.14 1.22
N CYS A 84 8.98 -5.99 0.07
CA CYS A 84 8.66 -6.76 -1.14
C CYS A 84 8.78 -8.27 -0.90
N GLU A 85 9.86 -8.73 -0.27
CA GLU A 85 10.06 -10.14 0.10
C GLU A 85 8.95 -10.64 1.03
N ASN A 86 8.51 -9.83 2.01
CA ASN A 86 7.38 -10.16 2.86
C ASN A 86 6.08 -10.35 2.06
N PHE A 87 5.81 -9.49 1.07
CA PHE A 87 4.64 -9.62 0.21
C PHE A 87 4.70 -10.89 -0.65
N ILE A 88 5.85 -11.17 -1.27
CA ILE A 88 6.08 -12.40 -2.05
C ILE A 88 5.88 -13.64 -1.17
N ASN A 89 6.51 -13.68 0.01
CA ASN A 89 6.45 -14.83 0.93
C ASN A 89 5.05 -15.08 1.50
N LYS A 90 4.20 -14.06 1.51
CA LYS A 90 2.81 -14.15 1.96
C LYS A 90 1.80 -14.28 0.82
N ASP A 91 2.29 -14.38 -0.42
CA ASP A 91 1.51 -14.46 -1.65
C ASP A 91 0.52 -13.30 -1.77
N LEU A 92 0.98 -12.07 -1.47
CA LEU A 92 0.20 -10.85 -1.61
C LEU A 92 0.37 -10.27 -3.01
N HIS A 93 -0.72 -10.19 -3.77
CA HIS A 93 -0.79 -9.69 -5.14
C HIS A 93 -1.19 -8.21 -5.19
N VAL A 94 -0.33 -7.35 -4.67
CA VAL A 94 -0.48 -5.89 -4.77
C VAL A 94 -0.08 -5.41 -6.18
N GLY A 95 -0.77 -4.41 -6.74
CA GLY A 95 -0.42 -3.80 -8.02
C GLY A 95 0.76 -2.84 -7.89
N ASP A 96 0.60 -1.79 -7.07
CA ASP A 96 1.67 -0.86 -6.69
C ASP A 96 1.87 -0.88 -5.17
N LEU A 97 3.12 -1.09 -4.74
CA LEU A 97 3.53 -0.99 -3.35
C LEU A 97 4.43 0.24 -3.21
N SER A 98 4.09 1.14 -2.30
CA SER A 98 4.95 2.28 -2.00
C SER A 98 5.09 2.58 -0.51
N VAL A 99 6.27 3.08 -0.16
CA VAL A 99 6.62 3.55 1.17
C VAL A 99 7.01 5.01 1.09
N THR A 100 6.30 5.87 1.82
CA THR A 100 6.48 7.32 1.83
C THR A 100 6.93 7.78 3.21
N TYR A 101 8.07 8.47 3.24
CA TYR A 101 8.73 8.97 4.44
C TYR A 101 8.31 10.42 4.67
N ILE A 102 7.60 10.68 5.77
CA ILE A 102 7.04 11.99 6.12
C ILE A 102 7.49 12.45 7.51
N LYS A 103 7.34 13.75 7.78
CA LYS A 103 7.60 14.33 9.11
C LYS A 103 6.80 13.63 10.19
N LYS A 104 7.40 13.44 11.37
CA LYS A 104 6.70 12.87 12.53
C LYS A 104 5.42 13.63 12.89
N GLU A 105 5.47 14.96 12.90
CA GLU A 105 4.34 15.83 13.22
C GLU A 105 3.16 15.69 12.25
N GLU A 106 3.46 15.50 10.96
CA GLU A 106 2.45 15.28 9.93
C GLU A 106 1.97 13.82 9.94
N PHE A 107 2.88 12.87 10.16
CA PHE A 107 2.59 11.45 10.33
C PHE A 107 1.54 11.23 11.41
N ASP A 108 1.69 11.85 12.57
CA ASP A 108 0.76 11.67 13.69
C ASP A 108 -0.67 12.09 13.31
N LYS A 109 -0.81 13.15 12.49
CA LYS A 109 -2.09 13.68 11.99
C LYS A 109 -2.51 13.12 10.64
N PHE A 110 -1.71 12.24 10.04
CA PHE A 110 -1.93 11.77 8.67
C PHE A 110 -3.18 10.91 8.55
N GLU A 111 -4.01 11.19 7.57
CA GLU A 111 -5.26 10.49 7.28
C GLU A 111 -5.31 10.15 5.79
N GLU A 112 -6.03 9.09 5.43
CA GLU A 112 -6.16 8.61 4.06
C GLU A 112 -6.53 9.70 3.04
N ARG A 113 -7.44 10.61 3.41
CA ARG A 113 -7.86 11.73 2.56
C ARG A 113 -6.73 12.69 2.14
N LEU A 114 -5.57 12.61 2.81
CA LEU A 114 -4.41 13.45 2.53
C LEU A 114 -3.44 12.81 1.54
N ILE A 115 -3.62 11.53 1.17
CA ILE A 115 -2.71 10.80 0.28
C ILE A 115 -2.50 11.55 -1.04
N ASP A 116 -3.59 11.87 -1.75
CA ASP A 116 -3.50 12.56 -3.04
C ASP A 116 -2.87 13.94 -2.90
N TYR A 117 -3.19 14.67 -1.83
CA TYR A 117 -2.61 15.98 -1.56
C TYR A 117 -1.09 15.85 -1.32
N THR A 118 -0.67 14.89 -0.52
CA THR A 118 0.73 14.63 -0.20
C THR A 118 1.52 14.23 -1.44
N PHE A 119 0.96 13.36 -2.29
CA PHE A 119 1.61 12.94 -3.54
C PHE A 119 1.69 14.09 -4.56
N ASN A 120 0.60 14.81 -4.79
CA ASN A 120 0.55 15.89 -5.77
C ASN A 120 1.38 17.12 -5.36
N ARG A 121 1.54 17.36 -4.05
CA ARG A 121 2.37 18.47 -3.53
C ARG A 121 3.80 18.05 -3.19
N LEU A 122 4.16 16.78 -3.37
CA LEU A 122 5.46 16.23 -2.98
C LEU A 122 5.83 16.53 -1.51
N LYS A 123 4.83 16.52 -0.60
CA LYS A 123 5.01 16.79 0.82
C LYS A 123 5.51 15.56 1.59
N PHE A 124 6.71 15.12 1.25
CA PHE A 124 7.41 14.01 1.87
C PHE A 124 8.92 14.18 1.65
N TYR A 125 9.73 13.41 2.37
CA TYR A 125 11.18 13.36 2.16
C TYR A 125 11.52 12.50 0.95
N TYR A 126 11.07 11.25 1.00
CA TYR A 126 11.31 10.24 -0.02
C TYR A 126 10.06 9.37 -0.19
N ARG A 127 9.82 8.92 -1.41
CA ARG A 127 8.91 7.83 -1.71
C ARG A 127 9.66 6.79 -2.54
N ILE A 128 9.59 5.55 -2.10
CA ILE A 128 10.11 4.40 -2.83
C ILE A 128 8.93 3.51 -3.22
N SER A 129 8.86 3.07 -4.47
CA SER A 129 7.74 2.29 -4.99
C SER A 129 8.18 1.23 -5.97
N SER A 130 7.37 0.19 -6.12
CA SER A 130 7.55 -0.81 -7.15
C SER A 130 6.24 -1.48 -7.48
N VAL A 131 6.12 -1.88 -8.75
CA VAL A 131 4.94 -2.50 -9.32
C VAL A 131 5.14 -4.01 -9.35
N TYR A 132 4.05 -4.74 -9.08
CA TYR A 132 3.99 -6.19 -9.23
C TYR A 132 2.93 -6.59 -10.26
N SER A 133 3.37 -7.33 -11.29
CA SER A 133 2.48 -7.93 -12.28
C SER A 133 1.96 -9.25 -11.75
N LYS A 134 0.66 -9.28 -11.42
CA LYS A 134 -0.04 -10.52 -11.05
C LYS A 134 -0.10 -11.52 -12.21
N VAL A 135 -0.19 -11.04 -13.45
CA VAL A 135 -0.29 -11.88 -14.66
C VAL A 135 1.01 -12.65 -14.88
N ASP A 136 2.13 -11.94 -14.81
CA ASP A 136 3.45 -12.53 -15.08
C ASP A 136 4.08 -13.12 -13.81
N LYS A 137 3.51 -12.82 -12.64
CA LYS A 137 4.11 -13.07 -11.31
C LYS A 137 5.52 -12.49 -11.18
N ILE A 138 5.79 -11.41 -11.90
CA ILE A 138 7.06 -10.69 -11.93
C ILE A 138 6.80 -9.31 -11.35
N GLY A 139 7.64 -8.87 -10.42
CA GLY A 139 7.47 -7.60 -9.74
C GLY A 139 8.54 -7.39 -8.69
N PHE A 140 8.63 -6.17 -8.16
CA PHE A 140 9.62 -5.81 -7.14
C PHE A 140 11.09 -5.91 -7.57
N GLY A 141 11.35 -6.09 -8.87
CA GLY A 141 12.71 -6.05 -9.43
C GLY A 141 13.19 -4.62 -9.67
N ASP A 142 12.37 -3.83 -10.35
CA ASP A 142 12.63 -2.41 -10.61
C ASP A 142 11.97 -1.56 -9.53
N VAL A 143 12.70 -0.58 -9.02
CA VAL A 143 12.27 0.27 -7.92
C VAL A 143 12.39 1.73 -8.34
N ASP A 144 11.31 2.49 -8.16
CA ASP A 144 11.27 3.92 -8.39
C ASP A 144 11.49 4.66 -7.08
N ILE A 145 12.47 5.57 -7.07
CA ILE A 145 12.74 6.46 -5.93
C ILE A 145 12.44 7.89 -6.36
N LEU A 146 11.56 8.54 -5.61
CA LEU A 146 11.17 9.93 -5.80
C LEU A 146 11.54 10.74 -4.55
N GLU A 147 12.42 11.72 -4.74
CA GLU A 147 12.65 12.76 -3.73
C GLU A 147 11.46 13.74 -3.71
N GLY A 148 11.02 14.12 -2.51
CA GLY A 148 9.96 15.11 -2.38
C GLY A 148 10.45 16.55 -2.52
N ASP A 149 9.64 17.51 -2.06
CA ASP A 149 9.97 18.93 -2.11
C ASP A 149 11.27 19.24 -1.33
N LYS A 150 12.26 19.89 -1.98
CA LYS A 150 13.55 20.27 -1.36
C LYS A 150 13.43 21.23 -0.19
N ASN A 151 12.28 21.89 -0.04
CA ASN A 151 11.96 22.75 1.10
C ASN A 151 11.09 22.05 2.14
N TYR A 152 10.65 20.81 1.87
CA TYR A 152 9.91 19.99 2.83
C TYR A 152 10.81 19.66 4.03
N GLY A 153 10.50 20.27 5.17
CA GLY A 153 11.45 20.23 6.30
C GLY A 153 11.74 21.58 6.88
N LYS A 154 11.96 22.56 6.00
CA LYS A 154 12.53 23.86 6.35
C LYS A 154 11.42 24.77 6.89
N GLN A 155 11.58 25.21 8.13
CA GLN A 155 10.86 26.35 8.69
C GLN A 155 11.67 27.62 8.43
#